data_AF-A0A503Y6J2-F1
#
_entry.id   AF-A0A503Y6J2-F1
#
_cell.length_a   1.000
_cell.length_b   1.000
_cell.length_c   1.000
_cell.angle_alpha   90.00
_cell.angle_beta   90.00
_cell.angle_gamma   90.00
#
_symmetry.space_group_name_H-M   'P 1'
#
loop_
_entity.id
_entity.type
_entity.pdbx_description
1 polymer ?
#
loop_
_entity_poly.entity_id
_entity_poly.type
_entity_poly.pdbx_seq_one_letter_code
_entity_poly.pdbx_strand_id
1 'polypeptide(L)'
;MADISGKRFFERAVSVHRYDCEVVAAPHVSVTGSEEPVAAINDAALADEAIVRYVVATRPVYEGLRRLIGQLAGLLVLVQAGGRRDVLDLPDIPVARERWTEMEQRLGALQAPHGLESHCARLRAAHATLGEVLDDFGSARLRRDWQQELDRAGQRIKRAYAGLQAASEPRAGMTPIDFNHACCSCAQRWRQQGGSNGPIFDLGA
;
A
#
# COMPACT_ATOMS: atom_id res chain seq x y z
N MET A 1 -10.43 13.22 -37.56
CA MET A 1 -11.51 12.82 -36.63
C MET A 1 -11.06 11.62 -35.79
N ALA A 2 -10.16 11.82 -34.82
CA ALA A 2 -9.60 10.72 -34.03
C ALA A 2 -9.29 11.15 -32.58
N ASP A 3 -10.20 11.86 -31.92
CA ASP A 3 -9.92 12.48 -30.61
C ASP A 3 -11.07 12.37 -29.58
N ILE A 4 -11.92 11.35 -29.70
CA ILE A 4 -13.07 11.14 -28.81
C ILE A 4 -12.98 9.81 -28.04
N SER A 5 -12.13 8.88 -28.48
CA SER A 5 -12.07 7.53 -27.89
C SER A 5 -11.20 7.42 -26.64
N GLY A 6 -10.12 8.22 -26.53
CA GLY A 6 -9.22 8.20 -25.37
C GLY A 6 -9.82 8.86 -24.13
N LYS A 7 -10.54 9.97 -24.31
CA LYS A 7 -11.23 10.68 -23.22
C LYS A 7 -12.29 9.81 -22.53
N ARG A 8 -13.08 9.06 -23.30
CA ARG A 8 -14.14 8.17 -22.75
C ARG A 8 -13.59 6.96 -21.98
N PHE A 9 -12.38 6.52 -22.27
CA PHE A 9 -11.71 5.46 -21.51
C PHE A 9 -11.20 6.00 -20.16
N PHE A 10 -10.59 7.20 -20.17
CA PHE A 10 -10.13 7.88 -18.96
C PHE A 10 -11.29 8.32 -18.05
N GLU A 11 -12.39 8.83 -18.61
CA GLU A 11 -13.58 9.22 -17.83
C GLU A 11 -14.25 8.03 -17.12
N ARG A 12 -14.13 6.81 -17.67
CA ARG A 12 -14.61 5.57 -17.05
C ARG A 12 -13.72 5.04 -15.93
N ALA A 13 -12.44 5.41 -15.91
CA ALA A 13 -11.50 4.99 -14.86
C ALA A 13 -11.58 5.87 -13.59
N VAL A 14 -12.18 7.06 -13.69
CA VAL A 14 -12.32 8.01 -12.57
C VAL A 14 -13.58 7.75 -11.72
N SER A 15 -14.50 6.91 -12.19
CA SER A 15 -15.76 6.62 -11.48
C SER A 15 -15.71 5.38 -10.60
N VAL A 16 -14.64 5.17 -9.83
CA VAL A 16 -14.55 3.97 -8.97
C VAL A 16 -15.29 4.14 -7.64
N HIS A 17 -15.46 5.33 -7.05
CA HIS A 17 -16.43 5.56 -5.98
C HIS A 17 -16.93 7.01 -5.91
N ARG A 18 -18.24 7.19 -5.70
CA ARG A 18 -18.89 8.46 -5.33
C ARG A 18 -18.95 8.55 -3.80
N TYR A 19 -18.75 9.75 -3.23
CA TYR A 19 -18.68 10.01 -1.78
C TYR A 19 -19.96 9.64 -1.02
N ASP A 20 -21.04 9.44 -1.76
CA ASP A 20 -22.42 9.17 -1.37
C ASP A 20 -22.81 7.68 -1.47
N CYS A 21 -21.85 6.76 -1.46
CA CYS A 21 -22.13 5.32 -1.49
C CYS A 21 -22.71 4.82 -0.14
N GLU A 22 -23.98 4.40 -0.16
CA GLU A 22 -24.82 3.99 0.98
C GLU A 22 -24.25 2.86 1.85
N VAL A 23 -23.25 2.10 1.35
CA VAL A 23 -22.58 1.02 2.10
C VAL A 23 -21.73 1.55 3.27
N VAL A 24 -21.33 2.82 3.24
CA VAL A 24 -20.58 3.47 4.34
C VAL A 24 -21.52 4.09 5.40
N ALA A 25 -22.81 4.23 5.11
CA ALA A 25 -23.76 5.01 5.91
C ALA A 25 -24.52 4.20 6.99
N ALA A 26 -23.96 3.10 7.50
CA ALA A 26 -24.57 2.37 8.61
C ALA A 26 -24.19 3.04 9.96
N PRO A 27 -25.16 3.42 10.82
CA PRO A 27 -24.87 4.08 12.09
C PRO A 27 -24.27 3.10 13.09
N HIS A 28 -23.16 3.51 13.73
CA HIS A 28 -22.56 2.77 14.83
C HIS A 28 -23.45 2.82 16.08
N VAL A 29 -23.82 1.64 16.58
CA VAL A 29 -24.60 1.41 17.79
C VAL A 29 -23.90 1.99 19.01
N SER A 30 -24.61 2.83 19.77
CA SER A 30 -24.19 3.36 21.07
C SER A 30 -24.44 2.32 22.16
N VAL A 31 -23.44 2.06 23.02
CA VAL A 31 -23.59 1.21 24.21
C VAL A 31 -23.56 2.08 25.46
N THR A 32 -24.60 1.93 26.28
CA THR A 32 -24.85 2.65 27.53
C THR A 32 -24.24 1.92 28.74
N GLY A 33 -23.46 2.68 29.53
CA GLY A 33 -23.35 2.73 31.00
C GLY A 33 -23.36 1.48 31.89
N SER A 34 -22.33 1.39 32.74
CA SER A 34 -22.46 1.06 34.18
C SER A 34 -21.25 1.60 34.96
N GLU A 35 -21.50 2.16 36.15
CA GLU A 35 -20.58 2.97 36.97
C GLU A 35 -19.79 2.12 38.00
N GLU A 36 -18.45 2.02 37.90
CA GLU A 36 -17.44 1.78 38.97
C GLU A 36 -16.00 1.97 38.40
N PRO A 37 -14.92 2.18 39.20
CA PRO A 37 -14.46 3.34 39.97
C PRO A 37 -13.48 4.27 39.20
N VAL A 38 -13.67 5.58 39.37
CA VAL A 38 -13.22 6.70 38.50
C VAL A 38 -11.72 6.80 38.19
N ALA A 39 -10.82 6.25 39.01
CA ALA A 39 -9.37 6.36 38.79
C ALA A 39 -8.83 5.37 37.74
N ALA A 40 -9.27 4.11 37.78
CA ALA A 40 -8.86 3.10 36.79
C ALA A 40 -9.57 3.29 35.44
N ILE A 41 -10.78 3.85 35.46
CA ILE A 41 -11.52 4.22 34.25
C ILE A 41 -10.79 5.31 33.48
N ASN A 42 -10.22 6.31 34.16
CA ASN A 42 -9.52 7.40 33.48
C ASN A 42 -8.27 6.92 32.75
N ASP A 43 -7.45 6.08 33.36
CA ASP A 43 -6.25 5.54 32.70
C ASP A 43 -6.61 4.59 31.55
N ALA A 44 -7.65 3.76 31.72
CA ALA A 44 -8.15 2.88 30.66
C ALA A 44 -8.77 3.68 29.50
N ALA A 45 -9.57 4.71 29.80
CA ALA A 45 -10.18 5.58 28.80
C ALA A 45 -9.14 6.43 28.06
N LEU A 46 -8.09 6.92 28.75
CA LEU A 46 -6.97 7.63 28.14
C LEU A 46 -6.12 6.70 27.26
N ALA A 47 -5.91 5.45 27.69
CA ALA A 47 -5.24 4.44 26.88
C ALA A 47 -6.05 4.10 25.61
N ASP A 48 -7.37 3.94 25.73
CA ASP A 48 -8.27 3.71 24.60
C ASP A 48 -8.29 4.91 23.65
N GLU A 49 -8.33 6.14 24.15
CA GLU A 49 -8.27 7.34 23.32
C GLU A 49 -6.92 7.44 22.58
N ALA A 50 -5.80 7.13 23.25
CA ALA A 50 -4.48 7.11 22.63
C ALA A 50 -4.37 6.06 21.52
N ILE A 51 -4.95 4.87 21.73
CA ILE A 51 -5.03 3.81 20.72
C ILE A 51 -5.88 4.25 19.53
N VAL A 52 -7.07 4.82 19.77
CA VAL A 52 -7.94 5.32 18.70
C VAL A 52 -7.23 6.40 17.89
N ARG A 53 -6.62 7.38 18.55
CA ARG A 53 -5.86 8.46 17.90
C ARG A 53 -4.72 7.92 17.06
N TYR A 54 -3.97 6.95 17.59
CA TYR A 54 -2.89 6.29 16.87
C TYR A 54 -3.40 5.57 15.61
N VAL A 55 -4.46 4.79 15.75
CA VAL A 55 -5.05 4.03 14.63
C VAL A 55 -5.55 4.97 13.52
N VAL A 56 -6.25 6.04 13.88
CA VAL A 56 -6.73 7.06 12.94
C VAL A 56 -5.56 7.74 12.22
N ALA A 57 -4.52 8.13 12.94
CA ALA A 57 -3.32 8.76 12.36
C ALA A 57 -2.51 7.79 11.47
N THR A 58 -2.55 6.49 11.77
CA THR A 58 -1.74 5.49 11.08
C THR A 58 -2.37 5.03 9.75
N ARG A 59 -3.69 5.04 9.63
CA ARG A 59 -4.40 4.66 8.39
C ARG A 59 -3.88 5.37 7.13
N PRO A 60 -3.74 6.71 7.07
CA PRO A 60 -3.23 7.38 5.87
C PRO A 60 -1.78 7.03 5.54
N VAL A 61 -0.97 6.65 6.55
CA VAL A 61 0.40 6.16 6.34
C VAL A 61 0.39 4.78 5.70
N TYR A 62 -0.38 3.84 6.27
CA TYR A 62 -0.55 2.50 5.71
C TYR A 62 -0.99 2.56 4.25
N GLU A 63 -2.01 3.38 3.95
CA GLU A 63 -2.51 3.57 2.60
C GLU A 63 -1.50 4.19 1.64
N GLY A 64 -0.71 5.16 2.13
CA GLY A 64 0.38 5.76 1.36
C GLY A 64 1.46 4.75 1.01
N LEU A 65 1.91 3.94 1.97
CA LEU A 65 2.89 2.87 1.75
C LEU A 65 2.35 1.81 0.78
N ARG A 66 1.08 1.42 0.92
CA ARG A 66 0.38 0.49 0.02
C ARG A 66 0.38 0.98 -1.42
N ARG A 67 0.04 2.26 -1.63
CA ARG A 67 0.04 2.90 -2.95
C ARG A 67 1.45 3.01 -3.52
N LEU A 68 2.43 3.35 -2.70
CA LEU A 68 3.83 3.45 -3.12
C LEU A 68 4.38 2.09 -3.56
N ILE A 69 4.10 1.01 -2.81
CA ILE A 69 4.42 -0.37 -3.24
C ILE A 69 3.83 -0.67 -4.62
N GLY A 70 2.55 -0.38 -4.83
CA GLY A 70 1.88 -0.61 -6.11
C GLY A 70 2.52 0.18 -7.26
N GLN A 71 2.87 1.44 -7.03
CA GLN A 71 3.55 2.29 -8.02
C GLN A 71 4.92 1.71 -8.39
N LEU A 72 5.75 1.35 -7.41
CA LEU A 72 7.09 0.80 -7.66
C LEU A 72 7.03 -0.58 -8.32
N ALA A 73 6.07 -1.43 -7.94
CA ALA A 73 5.83 -2.71 -8.60
C ALA A 73 5.40 -2.53 -10.06
N GLY A 74 4.51 -1.57 -10.34
CA GLY A 74 4.09 -1.24 -11.69
C GLY A 74 5.25 -0.78 -12.57
N LEU A 75 6.11 0.11 -12.03
CA LEU A 75 7.33 0.55 -12.72
C LEU A 75 8.28 -0.60 -13.02
N LEU A 76 8.50 -1.48 -12.04
CA LEU A 76 9.35 -2.67 -12.23
C LEU A 76 8.82 -3.55 -13.37
N VAL A 77 7.50 -3.82 -13.41
CA VAL A 77 6.86 -4.59 -14.47
C VAL A 77 7.03 -3.91 -15.84
N LEU A 78 6.85 -2.58 -15.91
CA LEU A 78 7.02 -1.84 -17.16
C LEU A 78 8.45 -1.94 -17.70
N VAL A 79 9.46 -1.81 -16.84
CA VAL A 79 10.86 -1.94 -17.23
C VAL A 79 11.16 -3.36 -17.71
N GLN A 80 10.70 -4.38 -16.99
CA GLN A 80 10.95 -5.78 -17.34
C GLN A 80 10.22 -6.20 -18.63
N ALA A 81 8.95 -5.85 -18.78
CA ALA A 81 8.16 -6.18 -19.97
C ALA A 81 8.62 -5.41 -21.21
N GLY A 82 9.03 -4.15 -21.02
CA GLY A 82 9.54 -3.31 -22.11
C GLY A 82 10.96 -3.66 -22.52
N GLY A 83 11.75 -4.31 -21.64
CA GLY A 83 13.17 -4.60 -21.84
C GLY A 83 14.03 -3.33 -22.01
N ARG A 84 13.47 -2.16 -21.70
CA ARG A 84 14.08 -0.86 -21.98
C ARG A 84 14.29 -0.08 -20.70
N ARG A 85 15.51 0.44 -20.56
CA ARG A 85 15.96 1.21 -19.40
C ARG A 85 15.39 2.64 -19.36
N ASP A 86 14.92 3.15 -20.49
CA ASP A 86 14.31 4.49 -20.63
C ASP A 86 13.07 4.69 -19.74
N VAL A 87 12.38 3.61 -19.38
CA VAL A 87 11.29 3.63 -18.39
C VAL A 87 11.76 4.16 -17.02
N LEU A 88 13.04 4.00 -16.67
CA LEU A 88 13.61 4.56 -15.43
C LEU A 88 13.86 6.08 -15.50
N ASP A 89 13.79 6.68 -16.69
CA ASP A 89 13.87 8.13 -16.90
C ASP A 89 12.49 8.81 -16.83
N LEU A 90 11.42 8.04 -16.64
CA LEU A 90 10.06 8.59 -16.50
C LEU A 90 9.93 9.47 -15.24
N PRO A 91 9.06 10.50 -15.28
CA PRO A 91 8.82 11.39 -14.14
C PRO A 91 8.25 10.65 -12.91
N ASP A 92 7.79 9.41 -13.06
CA ASP A 92 7.23 8.58 -12.01
C ASP A 92 8.21 8.26 -10.88
N ILE A 93 9.52 8.15 -11.14
CA ILE A 93 10.53 7.88 -10.09
C ILE A 93 10.72 9.08 -9.15
N PRO A 94 10.96 10.31 -9.65
CA PRO A 94 10.93 11.52 -8.81
C PRO A 94 9.65 11.67 -8.00
N VAL A 95 8.49 11.47 -8.64
CA VAL A 95 7.17 11.56 -7.96
C VAL A 95 7.04 10.50 -6.86
N ALA A 96 7.53 9.28 -7.09
CA ALA A 96 7.55 8.24 -6.06
C ALA A 96 8.44 8.63 -4.86
N ARG A 97 9.57 9.30 -5.12
CA ARG A 97 10.49 9.79 -4.07
C ARG A 97 9.89 10.92 -3.24
N GLU A 98 9.17 11.85 -3.87
CA GLU A 98 8.41 12.88 -3.17
C GLU A 98 7.37 12.25 -2.23
N ARG A 99 6.56 11.32 -2.74
CA ARG A 99 5.56 10.58 -1.93
C ARG A 99 6.20 9.81 -0.79
N TRP A 100 7.36 9.19 -1.02
CA TRP A 100 8.12 8.49 0.03
C TRP A 100 8.56 9.45 1.14
N THR A 101 9.00 10.65 0.78
CA THR A 101 9.40 11.70 1.73
C THR A 101 8.20 12.22 2.52
N GLU A 102 7.05 12.42 1.88
CA GLU A 102 5.80 12.77 2.59
C GLU A 102 5.40 11.70 3.63
N MET A 103 5.59 10.43 3.29
CA MET A 103 5.29 9.34 4.23
C MET A 103 6.28 9.31 5.39
N GLU A 104 7.55 9.64 5.16
CA GLU A 104 8.55 9.76 6.22
C GLU A 104 8.14 10.80 7.26
N GLN A 105 7.69 11.98 6.81
CA GLN A 105 7.21 13.05 7.70
C GLN A 105 6.01 12.58 8.53
N ARG A 106 5.04 11.92 7.90
CA ARG A 106 3.86 11.39 8.62
C ARG A 106 4.23 10.29 9.61
N LEU A 107 5.14 9.39 9.26
CA LEU A 107 5.67 8.35 10.14
C LEU A 107 6.43 8.92 11.34
N GLY A 108 7.18 10.00 11.13
CA GLY A 108 7.89 10.73 12.19
C GLY A 108 6.93 11.39 13.19
N ALA A 109 5.75 11.81 12.74
CA ALA A 109 4.72 12.39 13.60
C ALA A 109 3.93 11.36 14.42
N LEU A 110 4.01 10.06 14.09
CA LEU A 110 3.27 9.04 14.83
C LEU A 110 3.83 8.82 16.23
N GLN A 111 2.96 8.92 17.23
CA GLN A 111 3.22 8.55 18.61
C GLN A 111 2.55 7.21 18.90
N ALA A 112 3.34 6.15 19.00
CA ALA A 112 2.82 4.82 19.29
C ALA A 112 2.51 4.71 20.81
N PRO A 113 1.27 4.37 21.20
CA PRO A 113 0.97 4.07 22.59
C PRO A 113 1.62 2.73 22.97
N HIS A 114 1.67 2.46 24.27
CA HIS A 114 2.26 1.24 24.80
C HIS A 114 1.59 -0.01 24.20
N GLY A 115 2.40 -0.98 23.76
CA GLY A 115 1.95 -2.20 23.10
C GLY A 115 1.81 -2.11 21.57
N LEU A 116 1.86 -0.90 20.97
CA LEU A 116 1.80 -0.68 19.52
C LEU A 116 3.14 -0.27 18.90
N GLU A 117 4.23 -0.28 19.67
CA GLU A 117 5.57 0.07 19.20
C GLU A 117 6.01 -0.88 18.07
N SER A 118 5.70 -2.17 18.20
CA SER A 118 5.98 -3.19 17.18
C SER A 118 5.22 -2.93 15.87
N HIS A 119 3.96 -2.52 15.95
CA HIS A 119 3.18 -2.14 14.77
C HIS A 119 3.81 -0.93 14.06
N CYS A 120 4.16 0.11 14.83
CA CYS A 120 4.84 1.28 14.29
C CYS A 120 6.21 0.95 13.67
N ALA A 121 6.98 0.05 14.31
CA ALA A 121 8.26 -0.42 13.80
C ALA A 121 8.12 -1.17 12.47
N ARG A 122 7.06 -1.98 12.29
CA ARG A 122 6.79 -2.66 11.00
C ARG A 122 6.53 -1.65 9.87
N LEU A 123 5.77 -0.59 10.13
CA LEU A 123 5.52 0.46 9.13
C LEU A 123 6.79 1.22 8.75
N ARG A 124 7.64 1.54 9.75
CA ARG A 124 8.95 2.16 9.50
C ARG A 124 9.87 1.25 8.71
N ALA A 125 9.89 -0.05 9.01
CA ALA A 125 10.68 -1.02 8.25
C ALA A 125 10.21 -1.13 6.79
N ALA A 126 8.89 -1.15 6.55
CA ALA A 126 8.35 -1.15 5.20
C ALA A 126 8.73 0.14 4.44
N HIS A 127 8.60 1.30 5.08
CA HIS A 127 9.02 2.60 4.51
C HIS A 127 10.51 2.63 4.17
N ALA A 128 11.38 2.20 5.07
CA ALA A 128 12.82 2.12 4.83
C ALA A 128 13.14 1.20 3.65
N THR A 129 12.50 0.03 3.59
CA THR A 129 12.66 -0.92 2.46
C THR A 129 12.26 -0.28 1.13
N LEU A 130 11.22 0.56 1.10
CA LEU A 130 10.82 1.29 -0.12
C LEU A 130 11.82 2.38 -0.51
N GLY A 131 12.52 2.97 0.46
CA GLY A 131 13.64 3.87 0.19
C GLY A 131 14.77 3.14 -0.54
N GLU A 132 15.13 1.95 -0.08
CA GLU A 132 16.13 1.11 -0.75
C GLU A 132 15.72 0.76 -2.20
N VAL A 133 14.44 0.48 -2.45
CA VAL A 133 13.93 0.22 -3.80
C VAL A 133 14.09 1.45 -4.71
N LEU A 134 13.80 2.64 -4.21
CA LEU A 134 13.99 3.88 -4.97
C LEU A 134 15.46 4.12 -5.32
N ASP A 135 16.37 3.73 -4.44
CA ASP A 135 17.81 3.84 -4.65
C ASP A 135 18.33 2.77 -5.62
N ASP A 136 17.75 1.57 -5.62
CA ASP A 136 18.00 0.55 -6.64
C ASP A 136 17.58 1.04 -8.02
N PHE A 137 16.40 1.65 -8.16
CA PHE A 137 15.97 2.24 -9.43
C PHE A 137 16.92 3.37 -9.88
N GLY A 138 17.37 4.22 -8.96
CA GLY A 138 18.37 5.24 -9.23
C GLY A 138 19.70 4.64 -9.71
N SER A 139 20.14 3.55 -9.09
CA SER A 139 21.38 2.84 -9.44
C SER A 139 21.27 2.13 -10.79
N ALA A 140 20.14 1.46 -11.05
CA ALA A 140 19.84 0.77 -12.30
C ALA A 140 19.89 1.72 -13.51
N ARG A 141 19.52 2.99 -13.32
CA ARG A 141 19.61 4.02 -14.36
C ARG A 141 21.04 4.32 -14.80
N LEU A 142 22.00 4.28 -13.87
CA LEU A 142 23.38 4.70 -14.08
C LEU A 142 24.31 3.54 -14.49
N ARG A 143 23.97 2.31 -14.10
CA ARG A 143 24.88 1.16 -14.24
C ARG A 143 24.60 0.32 -15.50
N ARG A 144 25.60 -0.47 -15.90
CA ARG A 144 25.49 -1.42 -17.03
C ARG A 144 24.79 -2.72 -16.65
N ASP A 145 24.88 -3.13 -15.38
CA ASP A 145 24.26 -4.32 -14.78
C ASP A 145 22.88 -4.02 -14.17
N TRP A 146 22.09 -3.19 -14.86
CA TRP A 146 20.82 -2.66 -14.37
C TRP A 146 19.79 -3.75 -14.05
N GLN A 147 19.83 -4.90 -14.74
CA GLN A 147 18.95 -6.03 -14.45
C GLN A 147 19.14 -6.56 -13.03
N GLN A 148 20.39 -6.64 -12.53
CA GLN A 148 20.64 -7.12 -11.17
C GLN A 148 20.06 -6.19 -10.11
N GLU A 149 20.12 -4.88 -10.34
CA GLU A 149 19.51 -3.90 -9.43
C GLU A 149 17.97 -3.96 -9.48
N LEU A 150 17.38 -4.25 -10.64
CA LEU A 150 15.93 -4.46 -10.75
C LEU A 150 15.46 -5.76 -10.07
N ASP A 151 16.26 -6.83 -10.12
CA ASP A 151 15.95 -8.07 -9.41
C ASP A 151 15.96 -7.84 -7.89
N ARG A 152 16.95 -7.08 -7.39
CA ARG A 152 17.01 -6.65 -5.99
C ARG A 152 15.82 -5.78 -5.61
N ALA A 153 15.46 -4.81 -6.45
CA ALA A 153 14.28 -3.98 -6.26
C ALA A 153 13.01 -4.84 -6.15
N GLY A 154 12.87 -5.85 -7.02
CA GLY A 154 11.76 -6.81 -6.96
C GLY A 154 11.68 -7.61 -5.67
N GLN A 155 12.83 -8.11 -5.16
CA GLN A 155 12.88 -8.81 -3.89
C GLN A 155 12.51 -7.89 -2.71
N ARG A 156 13.00 -6.65 -2.72
CA ARG A 156 12.68 -5.65 -1.70
C ARG A 156 11.22 -5.20 -1.73
N ILE A 157 10.61 -5.04 -2.91
CA ILE A 157 9.18 -4.76 -3.04
C ILE A 157 8.36 -5.88 -2.39
N LYS A 158 8.70 -7.15 -2.65
CA LYS A 158 8.02 -8.30 -2.02
C LYS A 158 8.17 -8.27 -0.49
N ARG A 159 9.38 -7.97 0.01
CA ARG A 159 9.64 -7.83 1.45
C ARG A 159 8.85 -6.68 2.08
N ALA A 160 8.80 -5.52 1.43
CA ALA A 160 8.03 -4.36 1.89
C ALA A 160 6.54 -4.69 1.93
N TYR A 161 6.02 -5.39 0.92
CA TYR A 161 4.63 -5.85 0.89
C TYR A 161 4.32 -6.84 2.01
N ALA A 162 5.17 -7.84 2.25
CA ALA A 162 4.99 -8.78 3.37
C ALA A 162 5.04 -8.05 4.74
N GLY A 163 5.95 -7.09 4.89
CA GLY A 163 6.03 -6.25 6.08
C GLY A 163 4.77 -5.41 6.31
N LEU A 164 4.23 -4.81 5.24
CA LEU A 164 2.99 -4.06 5.29
C LEU A 164 1.78 -4.97 5.58
N GLN A 165 1.76 -6.19 5.02
CA GLN A 165 0.73 -7.18 5.31
C GLN A 165 0.74 -7.55 6.79
N ALA A 166 1.91 -7.76 7.40
CA ALA A 166 2.05 -8.00 8.84
C ALA A 166 1.67 -6.79 9.72
N ALA A 167 1.63 -5.59 9.15
CA ALA A 167 1.14 -4.36 9.78
C ALA A 167 -0.35 -4.08 9.48
N SER A 168 -1.07 -5.03 8.88
CA SER A 168 -2.50 -4.84 8.59
C SER A 168 -3.32 -4.95 9.86
N GLU A 169 -4.34 -4.10 9.96
CA GLU A 169 -5.33 -4.10 11.04
C GLU A 169 -6.72 -3.92 10.41
N PRO A 170 -7.42 -5.02 10.12
CA PRO A 170 -8.72 -4.98 9.42
C PRO A 170 -9.78 -4.16 10.15
N ARG A 171 -9.77 -4.16 11.50
CA ARG A 171 -10.74 -3.38 12.29
C ARG A 171 -10.53 -1.88 12.11
N ALA A 172 -9.32 -1.49 11.74
CA ALA A 172 -8.94 -0.14 11.40
C ALA A 172 -9.00 0.15 9.90
N GLY A 173 -9.61 -0.72 9.07
CA GLY A 173 -9.66 -0.56 7.63
C GLY A 173 -8.29 -0.63 6.94
N MET A 174 -7.26 -1.13 7.63
CA MET A 174 -5.93 -1.36 7.08
C MET A 174 -5.86 -2.79 6.58
N THR A 175 -6.33 -3.00 5.35
CA THR A 175 -6.38 -4.31 4.72
C THR A 175 -5.46 -4.37 3.50
N PRO A 176 -4.68 -5.46 3.35
CA PRO A 176 -3.89 -5.67 2.16
C PRO A 176 -4.82 -5.88 0.95
N ILE A 177 -4.36 -5.54 -0.25
CA ILE A 177 -5.09 -5.88 -1.47
C ILE A 177 -4.76 -7.33 -1.80
N ASP A 178 -5.76 -8.21 -1.83
CA ASP A 178 -5.57 -9.54 -2.40
C ASP A 178 -5.43 -9.43 -3.93
N PHE A 179 -4.19 -9.51 -4.40
CA PHE A 179 -3.87 -9.43 -5.83
C PHE A 179 -4.33 -10.66 -6.62
N ASN A 180 -4.71 -11.78 -5.98
CA ASN A 180 -5.28 -12.93 -6.69
C ASN A 180 -6.57 -12.57 -7.43
N HIS A 181 -7.22 -11.48 -7.04
CA HIS A 181 -8.49 -11.03 -7.62
C HIS A 181 -8.45 -9.59 -8.17
N ALA A 182 -7.33 -8.88 -8.03
CA ALA A 182 -7.23 -7.46 -8.39
C ALA A 182 -7.12 -7.21 -9.91
N CYS A 183 -6.60 -8.17 -10.70
CA CYS A 183 -6.54 -8.03 -12.15
C CYS A 183 -7.73 -8.72 -12.82
N CYS A 184 -8.88 -8.05 -12.83
CA CYS A 184 -10.11 -8.58 -13.45
C CYS A 184 -9.97 -8.86 -14.96
N SER A 185 -9.03 -8.20 -15.64
CA SER A 185 -8.79 -8.39 -17.08
C SER A 185 -8.12 -9.72 -17.43
N CYS A 186 -7.26 -10.25 -16.55
CA CYS A 186 -6.51 -11.49 -16.81
C CYS A 186 -7.15 -12.71 -16.15
N ALA A 187 -7.75 -12.55 -14.96
CA ALA A 187 -8.33 -13.66 -14.21
C ALA A 187 -9.58 -14.27 -14.89
N GLN A 188 -10.41 -13.46 -15.56
CA GLN A 188 -11.62 -13.97 -16.24
C GLN A 188 -11.27 -14.80 -17.49
N ARG A 189 -10.32 -14.33 -18.31
CA ARG A 189 -9.86 -15.05 -19.50
C ARG A 189 -9.11 -16.34 -19.14
N TRP A 190 -8.31 -16.32 -18.06
CA TRP A 190 -7.59 -17.49 -17.55
C TRP A 190 -8.53 -18.60 -17.05
N ARG A 191 -9.58 -18.24 -16.29
CA ARG A 191 -10.59 -19.23 -15.83
C ARG A 191 -11.40 -19.82 -16.97
N GLN A 192 -11.75 -19.03 -18.00
CA GLN A 192 -12.46 -19.53 -19.18
C GLN A 192 -11.63 -20.50 -20.03
N GLN A 193 -10.30 -20.46 -19.90
CA GLN A 193 -9.37 -21.35 -20.60
C GLN A 193 -8.94 -22.56 -19.75
N GLY A 194 -9.60 -22.80 -18.61
CA GLY A 194 -9.32 -23.94 -17.74
C GLY A 194 -8.12 -23.76 -16.80
N GLY A 195 -7.69 -22.51 -16.56
CA GLY A 195 -6.60 -22.22 -15.63
C GLY A 195 -6.96 -22.52 -14.17
N SER A 196 -6.07 -23.22 -13.47
CA SER A 196 -6.16 -23.52 -12.04
C SER A 196 -6.06 -22.25 -11.17
N ASN A 197 -6.71 -22.23 -10.00
CA ASN A 197 -6.57 -21.21 -8.94
C ASN A 197 -5.23 -21.31 -8.19
N GLY A 198 -4.18 -21.83 -8.86
CA GLY A 198 -2.83 -21.73 -8.33
C GLY A 198 -2.43 -20.26 -8.15
N PRO A 199 -1.47 -19.97 -7.25
CA PRO A 199 -0.93 -18.63 -7.14
C PRO A 199 -0.46 -18.15 -8.52
N ILE A 200 -0.79 -16.91 -8.89
CA ILE A 200 -0.32 -16.27 -10.13
C ILE A 200 1.22 -16.26 -10.22
N PHE A 201 1.90 -16.40 -9.07
CA PHE A 201 3.33 -16.59 -8.95
C PHE A 201 3.61 -17.98 -8.35
N ASP A 202 3.80 -18.99 -9.21
CA ASP A 202 4.50 -20.21 -8.82
C ASP A 202 6.00 -19.97 -9.00
N LEU A 203 6.64 -19.49 -7.94
CA LEU A 203 8.07 -19.22 -7.87
C LEU A 203 8.72 -20.28 -6.99
N GLY A 204 8.67 -21.54 -7.44
CA GLY A 204 9.44 -22.71 -6.99
C GLY A 204 10.15 -22.59 -5.64
N ALA A 205 9.73 -23.44 -4.69
CA ALA A 205 10.37 -23.66 -3.40
C ALA A 205 11.90 -23.80 -3.48
#